data_AF-A0A8D5FQE7-F1
#
_entry.id   AF-A0A8D5FQE7-F1
#
_cell.length_a   1.000
_cell.length_b   1.000
_cell.length_c   1.000
_cell.angle_alpha   90.00
_cell.angle_beta   90.00
_cell.angle_gamma   90.00
#
_symmetry.space_group_name_H-M   'P 1'
#
loop_
_entity.id
_entity.type
_entity.pdbx_description
1 polymer ?
#
loop_
_entity_poly.entity_id
_entity_poly.type
_entity_poly.pdbx_seq_one_letter_code
_entity_poly.pdbx_strand_id
1 'polypeptide(L)'
;MIIRILIAGFASSVTGMSYLVGLARLTTALLLGFGSLVAFVFGLLFLLPPEEGRLWFPLYGEAPPWPFFMICVMLLGAVLLLFRQKSGFEVVEEVSGDHFKFLLGGVGGYLLTFFTAVYFWFPSEARKLAADESGLAVGALVGTSIFFLGLTVSLYFLYRASLGSSPERPDLMRRFVLALFAFLQFDKLPALAAYLLVYSPETPVIFPHMAAFALAAYIPVALFLLKTVRGMRQGG
;
A
#
# COMPACT_ATOMS: atom_id res chain seq x y z
N MET A 1 -21.46 11.94 6.14
CA MET A 1 -20.14 12.12 5.47
C MET A 1 -19.15 12.88 6.36
N ILE A 2 -19.50 14.07 6.86
CA ILE A 2 -18.63 14.92 7.71
C ILE A 2 -18.06 14.18 8.94
N ILE A 3 -18.90 13.47 9.70
CA ILE A 3 -18.46 12.71 10.89
C ILE A 3 -17.39 11.65 10.54
N ARG A 4 -17.51 10.98 9.40
CA ARG A 4 -16.53 9.97 8.95
C ARG A 4 -15.19 10.61 8.61
N ILE A 5 -15.20 11.79 7.99
CA ILE A 5 -13.99 12.57 7.68
C ILE A 5 -13.30 13.02 8.98
N LEU A 6 -14.07 13.49 9.96
CA LEU A 6 -13.54 13.89 11.27
C LEU A 6 -12.91 12.71 12.01
N ILE A 7 -13.59 11.55 12.03
CA ILE A 7 -13.06 10.33 12.65
C ILE A 7 -11.77 9.87 11.93
N ALA A 8 -11.75 9.89 10.60
CA ALA A 8 -10.57 9.53 9.82
C ALA A 8 -9.39 10.49 10.11
N GLY A 9 -9.65 11.80 10.14
CA GLY A 9 -8.64 12.81 10.48
C GLY A 9 -8.11 12.66 11.91
N PHE A 10 -8.99 12.38 12.87
CA PHE A 10 -8.60 12.11 14.25
C PHE A 10 -7.74 10.84 14.35
N ALA A 11 -8.18 9.72 13.77
CA ALA A 11 -7.43 8.47 13.78
C ALA A 11 -6.06 8.59 13.10
N SER A 12 -5.97 9.29 11.97
CA SER A 12 -4.70 9.65 11.31
C SER A 12 -3.77 10.43 12.22
N SER A 13 -4.31 11.45 12.91
CA SER A 13 -3.54 12.31 13.80
C SER A 13 -3.02 11.53 15.00
N VAL A 14 -3.87 10.74 15.67
CA VAL A 14 -3.49 9.91 16.82
C VAL A 14 -2.43 8.88 16.43
N THR A 15 -2.60 8.22 15.29
CA THR A 15 -1.64 7.21 14.80
C THR A 15 -0.29 7.86 14.45
N GLY A 16 -0.31 9.02 13.78
CA GLY A 16 0.90 9.78 13.48
C GLY A 16 1.63 10.26 14.74
N MET A 17 0.90 10.80 15.71
CA MET A 17 1.46 11.22 17.01
C MET A 17 2.07 10.05 17.78
N SER A 18 1.49 8.85 17.68
CA SER A 18 2.04 7.65 18.33
C SER A 18 3.46 7.32 17.83
N TYR A 19 3.75 7.54 16.53
CA TYR A 19 5.11 7.41 16.00
C TYR A 19 6.08 8.47 16.54
N LEU A 20 5.61 9.71 16.73
CA LEU A 20 6.44 10.81 17.23
C LEU A 20 6.81 10.63 18.72
N VAL A 21 5.87 10.13 19.53
CA VAL A 21 6.03 9.93 20.98
C VAL A 21 6.77 8.62 21.32
N GLY A 22 7.30 7.91 20.33
CA GLY A 22 8.16 6.74 20.56
C GLY A 22 7.42 5.39 20.65
N LEU A 23 6.11 5.34 20.38
CA LEU A 23 5.34 4.09 20.30
C LEU A 23 5.48 3.37 18.95
N ALA A 24 6.52 3.69 18.17
CA ALA A 24 6.68 3.24 16.79
C ALA A 24 6.55 1.72 16.60
N ARG A 25 7.09 0.91 17.52
CA ARG A 25 6.99 -0.55 17.48
C ARG A 25 5.55 -1.04 17.67
N LEU A 26 4.86 -0.49 18.67
CA LEU A 26 3.47 -0.84 18.96
C LEU A 26 2.57 -0.42 17.80
N THR A 27 2.71 0.81 17.31
CA THR A 27 1.94 1.31 16.17
C THR A 27 2.19 0.49 14.91
N THR A 28 3.45 0.18 14.60
CA THR A 28 3.77 -0.71 13.47
C THR A 28 3.18 -2.12 13.65
N ALA A 29 3.26 -2.71 14.84
CA ALA A 29 2.66 -4.01 15.10
C ALA A 29 1.13 -4.01 14.89
N LEU A 30 0.45 -2.95 15.35
CA LEU A 30 -0.99 -2.77 15.14
C LEU A 30 -1.34 -2.62 13.65
N LEU A 31 -0.56 -1.84 12.89
CA LEU A 31 -0.79 -1.66 11.46
C LEU A 31 -0.55 -2.95 10.67
N LEU A 32 0.50 -3.70 11.00
CA LEU A 32 0.77 -5.01 10.42
C LEU A 32 -0.32 -6.03 10.76
N GLY A 33 -0.78 -6.04 12.01
CA GLY A 33 -1.90 -6.86 12.46
C GLY A 33 -3.18 -6.53 11.70
N PHE A 34 -3.48 -5.24 11.50
CA PHE A 34 -4.63 -4.79 10.69
C PHE A 34 -4.51 -5.25 9.24
N GLY A 35 -3.36 -5.01 8.59
CA GLY A 35 -3.14 -5.47 7.20
C GLY A 35 -3.26 -6.99 7.06
N SER A 36 -2.77 -7.75 8.04
CA SER A 36 -2.90 -9.21 8.08
C SER A 36 -4.35 -9.66 8.26
N LEU A 37 -5.10 -9.01 9.15
CA LEU A 37 -6.53 -9.27 9.36
C LEU A 37 -7.33 -8.98 8.08
N VAL A 38 -7.06 -7.85 7.43
CA VAL A 38 -7.70 -7.49 6.15
C VAL A 38 -7.38 -8.53 5.09
N ALA A 39 -6.10 -8.90 4.91
CA ALA A 39 -5.71 -9.93 3.95
C ALA A 39 -6.38 -11.29 4.25
N PHE A 40 -6.51 -11.66 5.52
CA PHE A 40 -7.22 -12.86 5.94
C PHE A 40 -8.72 -12.80 5.61
N VAL A 41 -9.41 -11.71 5.94
CA VAL A 41 -10.84 -11.53 5.66
C VAL A 41 -11.10 -11.56 4.16
N PHE A 42 -10.33 -10.81 3.36
CA PHE A 42 -10.46 -10.86 1.90
C PHE A 42 -10.04 -12.21 1.31
N GLY A 43 -9.03 -12.88 1.89
CA GLY A 43 -8.64 -14.23 1.51
C GLY A 43 -9.77 -15.25 1.72
N LEU A 44 -10.49 -15.17 2.83
CA LEU A 44 -11.69 -15.98 3.07
C LEU A 44 -12.78 -15.68 2.04
N LEU A 45 -12.99 -14.42 1.69
CA LEU A 45 -13.95 -14.03 0.64
C LEU A 45 -13.61 -14.68 -0.71
N PHE A 46 -12.33 -14.84 -1.05
CA PHE A 46 -11.91 -15.51 -2.29
C PHE A 46 -12.02 -17.03 -2.28
N LEU A 47 -12.16 -17.68 -1.11
CA LEU A 47 -12.29 -19.14 -0.99
C LEU A 47 -13.73 -19.63 -1.08
N LEU A 48 -14.72 -18.74 -0.98
CA LEU A 48 -16.13 -19.11 -1.07
C LEU A 48 -16.53 -19.37 -2.54
N PRO A 49 -17.22 -20.48 -2.84
CA PRO A 49 -17.62 -20.79 -4.21
C PRO A 49 -18.62 -19.75 -4.73
N PRO A 50 -18.54 -19.39 -6.03
CA PRO A 50 -19.50 -18.50 -6.65
C PRO A 50 -20.83 -19.25 -6.86
N GLU A 51 -21.66 -19.40 -5.81
CA GLU A 51 -22.99 -19.99 -5.98
C GLU A 51 -23.99 -18.95 -6.53
N GLU A 52 -24.58 -19.30 -7.67
CA GLU A 52 -25.64 -18.56 -8.35
C GLU A 52 -26.85 -18.32 -7.43
N GLY A 53 -27.02 -17.08 -6.97
CA GLY A 53 -28.27 -16.62 -6.36
C GLY A 53 -28.28 -16.39 -4.86
N ARG A 54 -27.17 -16.59 -4.13
CA ARG A 54 -27.07 -16.26 -2.69
C ARG A 54 -25.78 -15.57 -2.29
N LEU A 55 -25.26 -14.69 -3.14
CA LEU A 55 -24.05 -13.98 -2.80
C LEU A 55 -24.36 -12.60 -2.21
N TRP A 56 -24.01 -12.43 -0.93
CA TRP A 56 -23.74 -11.12 -0.36
C TRP A 56 -22.51 -10.47 -1.03
N PHE A 57 -21.73 -11.24 -1.83
CA PHE A 57 -20.47 -10.85 -2.47
C PHE A 57 -20.34 -11.48 -3.87
N PRO A 58 -20.49 -10.73 -4.97
CA PRO A 58 -20.45 -11.31 -6.31
C PRO A 58 -19.00 -11.61 -6.72
N LEU A 59 -18.67 -12.89 -6.91
CA LEU A 59 -17.44 -13.35 -7.57
C LEU A 59 -17.87 -13.78 -8.99
N TYR A 60 -17.46 -13.03 -10.01
CA TYR A 60 -17.77 -13.35 -11.41
C TYR A 60 -16.55 -13.90 -12.15
N GLY A 61 -16.68 -15.09 -12.73
CA GLY A 61 -15.82 -15.63 -13.79
C GLY A 61 -14.69 -16.58 -13.35
N GLU A 62 -14.32 -17.51 -14.25
CA GLU A 62 -13.06 -18.24 -14.19
C GLU A 62 -11.93 -17.30 -14.65
N ALA A 63 -11.00 -16.96 -13.77
CA ALA A 63 -9.87 -16.15 -14.17
C ALA A 63 -8.69 -17.00 -14.63
N PRO A 64 -8.05 -16.64 -15.76
CA PRO A 64 -6.87 -17.33 -16.24
C PRO A 64 -5.71 -17.17 -15.23
N PRO A 65 -4.77 -18.14 -15.15
CA PRO A 65 -3.76 -18.19 -14.07
C PRO A 65 -2.62 -17.17 -14.17
N TRP A 66 -2.45 -16.52 -15.32
CA TRP A 66 -1.30 -15.63 -15.59
C TRP A 66 -1.23 -14.35 -14.70
N PRO A 67 -2.33 -13.74 -14.19
CA PRO A 67 -2.24 -12.64 -13.24
C PRO A 67 -1.58 -13.07 -11.92
N PHE A 68 -1.80 -14.31 -11.47
CA PHE A 68 -1.12 -14.86 -10.29
C PHE A 68 0.37 -15.08 -10.51
N PHE A 69 0.77 -15.50 -11.71
CA PHE A 69 2.18 -15.58 -12.07
C PHE A 69 2.84 -14.18 -12.05
N MET A 70 2.16 -13.18 -12.60
CA MET A 70 2.62 -11.78 -12.55
C MET A 70 2.72 -11.26 -11.10
N ILE A 71 1.75 -11.58 -10.23
CA ILE A 71 1.80 -11.30 -8.80
C ILE A 71 3.09 -11.87 -8.18
N CYS A 72 3.38 -13.15 -8.42
CA CYS A 72 4.58 -13.81 -7.89
C CYS A 72 5.87 -13.16 -8.38
N VAL A 73 5.96 -12.82 -9.67
CA VAL A 73 7.15 -12.16 -10.25
C VAL A 73 7.34 -10.76 -9.68
N MET A 74 6.27 -9.96 -9.57
CA MET A 74 6.36 -8.61 -9.02
C MET A 74 6.67 -8.61 -7.52
N LEU A 75 6.08 -9.53 -6.76
CA LEU A 75 6.42 -9.74 -5.35
C LEU A 75 7.88 -10.15 -5.17
N LEU A 76 8.38 -11.08 -6.00
CA LEU A 76 9.78 -11.47 -5.99
C LEU A 76 10.70 -10.27 -6.27
N GLY A 77 10.36 -9.45 -7.27
CA GLY A 77 11.08 -8.21 -7.59
C GLY A 77 11.08 -7.19 -6.44
N ALA A 78 9.93 -6.97 -5.81
CA ALA A 78 9.79 -6.06 -4.67
C ALA A 78 10.60 -6.54 -3.45
N VAL A 79 10.55 -7.84 -3.15
CA VAL A 79 11.37 -8.47 -2.12
C VAL A 79 12.85 -8.28 -2.46
N LEU A 80 13.29 -8.63 -3.66
CA LEU A 80 14.69 -8.48 -4.07
C LEU A 80 15.17 -7.02 -3.97
N LEU A 81 14.38 -6.05 -4.42
CA LEU A 81 14.71 -4.62 -4.32
C LEU A 81 14.85 -4.16 -2.86
N LEU A 82 13.91 -4.56 -1.99
CA LEU A 82 13.92 -4.15 -0.58
C LEU A 82 15.01 -4.84 0.24
N PHE A 83 15.35 -6.10 -0.10
CA PHE A 83 16.36 -6.92 0.61
C PHE A 83 17.78 -6.80 0.05
N ARG A 84 17.98 -6.28 -1.16
CA ARG A 84 19.32 -6.03 -1.71
C ARG A 84 20.09 -4.96 -0.93
N GLN A 85 19.39 -4.08 -0.20
CA GLN A 85 20.01 -3.23 0.81
C GLN A 85 20.28 -4.04 2.08
N LYS A 86 21.56 -4.38 2.33
CA LYS A 86 22.02 -4.90 3.62
C LYS A 86 21.44 -4.04 4.74
N SER A 87 20.84 -4.67 5.74
CA SER A 87 20.52 -4.03 7.01
C SER A 87 21.83 -3.74 7.75
N GLY A 88 22.57 -2.76 7.25
CA GLY A 88 23.63 -2.13 8.03
C GLY A 88 22.94 -1.38 9.15
N PHE A 89 23.00 -1.93 10.36
CA PHE A 89 23.12 -1.05 11.50
C PHE A 89 24.31 -0.12 11.19
N GLU A 90 24.18 1.18 11.49
CA GLU A 90 25.28 2.15 11.62
C GLU A 90 25.50 3.25 10.56
N VAL A 91 24.79 3.32 9.42
CA VAL A 91 24.91 4.55 8.61
C VAL A 91 23.98 5.63 9.18
N VAL A 92 24.46 6.30 10.22
CA VAL A 92 23.91 7.55 10.77
C VAL A 92 24.22 8.63 9.76
N GLU A 93 23.34 8.83 8.78
CA GLU A 93 23.44 9.96 7.86
C GLU A 93 22.91 11.21 8.57
N GLU A 94 23.68 12.30 8.57
CA GLU A 94 23.18 13.57 9.07
C GLU A 94 22.02 14.06 8.18
N VAL A 95 20.94 14.53 8.79
CA VAL A 95 19.79 15.05 8.03
C VAL A 95 20.26 16.12 7.06
N SER A 96 19.92 15.91 5.79
CA SER A 96 20.32 16.77 4.67
C SER A 96 19.12 17.02 3.75
N GLY A 97 19.26 17.99 2.84
CA GLY A 97 18.24 18.30 1.83
C GLY A 97 17.82 17.10 0.97
N ASP A 98 18.71 16.12 0.77
CA ASP A 98 18.39 14.93 -0.03
C ASP A 98 17.35 14.03 0.63
N HIS A 99 17.33 13.97 1.97
CA HIS A 99 16.30 13.24 2.71
C HIS A 99 14.90 13.83 2.47
N PHE A 100 14.79 15.15 2.37
CA PHE A 100 13.55 15.84 2.04
C PHE A 100 13.15 15.64 0.57
N LYS A 101 14.12 15.59 -0.36
CA LYS A 101 13.84 15.22 -1.76
C LYS A 101 13.30 13.80 -1.87
N PHE A 102 13.90 12.85 -1.16
CA PHE A 102 13.39 11.47 -1.10
C PHE A 102 12.01 11.40 -0.44
N LEU A 103 11.75 12.20 0.59
CA LEU A 103 10.43 12.29 1.21
C LEU A 103 9.38 12.78 0.23
N LEU A 104 9.64 13.89 -0.45
CA LEU A 104 8.74 14.46 -1.46
C LEU A 104 8.53 13.49 -2.63
N GLY A 105 9.60 12.86 -3.12
CA GLY A 105 9.53 11.85 -4.17
C GLY A 105 8.74 10.62 -3.75
N GLY A 106 8.89 10.18 -2.49
CA GLY A 106 8.14 9.07 -1.92
C GLY A 106 6.65 9.39 -1.77
N VAL A 107 6.30 10.54 -1.17
CA VAL A 107 4.90 10.95 -0.99
C VAL A 107 4.23 11.23 -2.34
N GLY A 108 4.87 12.04 -3.19
CA GLY A 108 4.36 12.39 -4.51
C GLY A 108 4.25 11.18 -5.43
N GLY A 109 5.24 10.29 -5.42
CA GLY A 109 5.22 9.03 -6.15
C GLY A 109 4.08 8.12 -5.71
N TYR A 110 3.81 8.04 -4.40
CA TYR A 110 2.73 7.22 -3.86
C TYR A 110 1.37 7.71 -4.36
N LEU A 111 1.13 9.03 -4.25
CA LEU A 111 -0.11 9.66 -4.71
C LEU A 111 -0.28 9.52 -6.22
N LEU A 112 0.75 9.86 -7.00
CA LEU A 112 0.71 9.78 -8.47
C LEU A 112 0.38 8.36 -8.95
N THR A 113 1.02 7.38 -8.32
CA THR A 113 0.80 5.95 -8.61
C THR A 113 -0.64 5.55 -8.35
N PHE A 114 -1.19 5.93 -7.18
CA PHE A 114 -2.57 5.63 -6.83
C PHE A 114 -3.57 6.27 -7.81
N PHE A 115 -3.44 7.57 -8.08
CA PHE A 115 -4.36 8.27 -9.00
C PHE A 115 -4.25 7.76 -10.44
N THR A 116 -3.05 7.38 -10.87
CA THR A 116 -2.86 6.76 -12.18
C THR A 116 -3.52 5.39 -12.24
N ALA A 117 -3.39 4.57 -11.19
CA ALA A 117 -4.06 3.27 -11.13
C ALA A 117 -5.60 3.42 -11.15
N VAL A 118 -6.15 4.39 -10.42
CA VAL A 118 -7.59 4.72 -10.43
C VAL A 118 -8.11 5.01 -11.84
N TYR A 119 -7.34 5.72 -12.67
CA TYR A 119 -7.70 5.97 -14.08
C TYR A 119 -7.87 4.68 -14.91
N PHE A 120 -7.10 3.65 -14.59
CA PHE A 120 -7.18 2.35 -15.25
C PHE A 120 -8.23 1.42 -14.63
N TRP A 121 -8.43 1.50 -13.32
CA TRP A 121 -9.46 0.73 -12.61
C TRP A 121 -10.88 1.20 -12.95
N PHE A 122 -11.04 2.51 -13.19
CA PHE A 122 -12.33 3.13 -13.49
C PHE A 122 -12.31 3.80 -14.87
N PRO A 123 -12.42 3.01 -15.96
CA PRO A 123 -12.46 3.55 -17.30
C PRO A 123 -13.71 4.43 -17.49
N SER A 124 -13.59 5.51 -18.26
CA SER A 124 -14.73 6.36 -18.62
C SER A 124 -15.82 5.59 -19.39
N GLU A 125 -17.07 6.06 -19.35
CA GLU A 125 -18.20 5.49 -20.12
C GLU A 125 -17.89 5.26 -21.60
N ALA A 126 -17.24 6.23 -22.27
CA ALA A 126 -16.84 6.10 -23.66
C ALA A 126 -15.91 4.88 -23.90
N ARG A 127 -15.05 4.56 -22.93
CA ARG A 127 -14.13 3.42 -22.99
C ARG A 127 -14.82 2.11 -22.64
N LYS A 128 -15.80 2.13 -21.74
CA LYS A 128 -16.66 0.97 -21.45
C LYS A 128 -17.48 0.55 -22.67
N LEU A 129 -17.97 1.52 -23.45
CA LEU A 129 -18.75 1.27 -24.66
C LEU A 129 -17.89 0.80 -25.85
N ALA A 130 -16.62 1.16 -25.88
CA ALA A 130 -15.72 0.87 -27.00
C ALA A 130 -14.87 -0.40 -26.80
N ALA A 131 -14.65 -0.84 -25.56
CA ALA A 131 -13.82 -2.00 -25.24
C ALA A 131 -14.66 -3.22 -24.88
N ASP A 132 -14.15 -4.40 -25.21
CA ASP A 132 -14.68 -5.68 -24.74
C ASP A 132 -14.25 -5.96 -23.29
N GLU A 133 -14.86 -6.97 -22.66
CA GLU A 133 -14.54 -7.36 -21.27
C GLU A 133 -13.05 -7.69 -21.07
N SER A 134 -12.41 -8.29 -22.08
CA SER A 134 -10.99 -8.63 -22.03
C SER A 134 -10.10 -7.38 -22.03
N GLY A 135 -10.41 -6.37 -22.85
CA GLY A 135 -9.71 -5.09 -22.88
C GLY A 135 -9.84 -4.32 -21.57
N LEU A 136 -11.01 -4.37 -20.92
CA LEU A 136 -11.23 -3.77 -19.60
C LEU A 136 -10.42 -4.50 -18.51
N ALA A 137 -10.38 -5.83 -18.55
CA ALA A 137 -9.58 -6.64 -17.63
C ALA A 137 -8.07 -6.34 -17.76
N VAL A 138 -7.55 -6.24 -18.98
CA VAL A 138 -6.15 -5.85 -19.22
C VAL A 138 -5.87 -4.45 -18.68
N GLY A 139 -6.80 -3.50 -18.88
CA GLY A 139 -6.70 -2.15 -18.31
C GLY A 139 -6.57 -2.18 -16.78
N ALA A 140 -7.47 -2.91 -16.11
CA ALA A 140 -7.42 -3.06 -14.66
C ALA A 140 -6.12 -3.70 -14.16
N LEU A 141 -5.55 -4.66 -14.93
CA LEU A 141 -4.25 -5.22 -14.59
C LEU A 141 -3.12 -4.21 -14.70
N VAL A 142 -3.10 -3.43 -15.79
CA VAL A 142 -2.11 -2.37 -15.99
C VAL A 142 -2.18 -1.39 -14.82
N GLY A 143 -3.39 -0.97 -14.43
CA GLY A 143 -3.62 -0.12 -13.26
C GLY A 143 -3.05 -0.73 -11.97
N THR A 144 -3.38 -2.00 -11.71
CA THR A 144 -2.92 -2.69 -10.48
C THR A 144 -1.40 -2.92 -10.47
N SER A 145 -0.81 -3.17 -11.63
CA SER A 145 0.64 -3.31 -11.80
C SER A 145 1.36 -1.99 -11.57
N ILE A 146 0.85 -0.89 -12.13
CA ILE A 146 1.35 0.47 -11.86
C ILE A 146 1.25 0.76 -10.37
N PHE A 147 0.08 0.46 -9.76
CA PHE A 147 -0.13 0.64 -8.33
C PHE A 147 0.94 -0.06 -7.50
N PHE A 148 1.13 -1.36 -7.73
CA PHE A 148 2.05 -2.18 -6.97
C PHE A 148 3.52 -1.72 -7.13
N LEU A 149 3.97 -1.53 -8.37
CA LEU A 149 5.35 -1.13 -8.66
C LEU A 149 5.66 0.27 -8.15
N GLY A 150 4.78 1.23 -8.44
CA GLY A 150 4.96 2.61 -8.04
C GLY A 150 4.89 2.78 -6.51
N LEU A 151 4.02 2.02 -5.82
CA LEU A 151 4.00 1.95 -4.36
C LEU A 151 5.33 1.41 -3.83
N THR A 152 5.86 0.34 -4.41
CA THR A 152 7.14 -0.24 -3.98
C THR A 152 8.30 0.76 -4.13
N VAL A 153 8.38 1.45 -5.27
CA VAL A 153 9.39 2.51 -5.51
C VAL A 153 9.21 3.69 -4.55
N SER A 154 7.97 4.08 -4.28
CA SER A 154 7.66 5.17 -3.36
C SER A 154 8.06 4.82 -1.93
N LEU A 155 7.79 3.59 -1.49
CA LEU A 155 8.24 3.08 -0.20
C LEU A 155 9.77 3.00 -0.10
N TYR A 156 10.47 2.68 -1.20
CA TYR A 156 11.93 2.76 -1.23
C TYR A 156 12.43 4.19 -1.00
N PHE A 157 11.84 5.20 -1.64
CA PHE A 157 12.20 6.59 -1.38
C PHE A 157 11.86 7.04 0.04
N LEU A 158 10.71 6.65 0.58
CA LEU A 158 10.38 6.92 1.98
C LEU A 158 11.37 6.24 2.94
N TYR A 159 11.82 5.02 2.62
CA TYR A 159 12.86 4.36 3.40
C TYR A 159 14.18 5.13 3.35
N ARG A 160 14.62 5.59 2.17
CA ARG A 160 15.81 6.45 2.04
C ARG A 160 15.67 7.74 2.84
N ALA A 161 14.51 8.39 2.79
CA ALA A 161 14.23 9.59 3.59
C ALA A 161 14.34 9.32 5.10
N SER A 162 13.92 8.12 5.55
CA SER A 162 13.93 7.74 6.96
C SER A 162 15.34 7.58 7.57
N LEU A 163 16.38 7.47 6.75
CA LEU A 163 17.76 7.25 7.24
C LEU A 163 18.40 8.51 7.86
N GLY A 164 17.79 9.68 7.66
CA GLY A 164 18.32 10.93 8.19
C GLY A 164 18.21 11.02 9.71
N SER A 165 19.31 11.36 10.35
CA SER A 165 19.45 11.44 11.80
C SER A 165 20.21 12.69 12.23
N SER A 166 20.13 13.04 13.51
CA SER A 166 20.91 14.13 14.11
C SER A 166 21.53 13.63 15.43
N PRO A 167 22.71 14.13 15.85
CA PRO A 167 23.32 13.78 17.12
C PRO A 167 22.39 13.98 18.33
N GLU A 168 21.56 15.04 18.30
CA GLU A 168 20.59 15.34 19.36
C GLU A 168 19.33 14.46 19.28
N ARG A 169 19.01 13.95 18.09
CA ARG A 169 17.77 13.20 17.79
C ARG A 169 18.05 12.06 16.80
N PRO A 170 18.50 10.89 17.27
CA PRO A 170 19.00 9.81 16.40
C PRO A 170 17.93 9.17 15.50
N ASP A 171 16.64 9.29 15.84
CA ASP A 171 15.53 8.69 15.08
C ASP A 171 14.62 9.75 14.42
N LEU A 172 15.10 10.98 14.22
CA LEU A 172 14.26 12.10 13.79
C LEU A 172 13.48 11.81 12.50
N MET A 173 14.16 11.48 11.39
CA MET A 173 13.46 11.23 10.14
C MET A 173 12.68 9.92 10.17
N ARG A 174 13.14 8.89 10.89
CA ARG A 174 12.39 7.64 11.04
C ARG A 174 11.02 7.88 11.65
N ARG A 175 10.96 8.62 12.77
CA ARG A 175 9.71 8.97 13.44
C ARG A 175 8.85 9.88 12.57
N PHE A 176 9.45 10.88 11.94
CA PHE A 176 8.73 11.83 11.08
C PHE A 176 8.11 11.16 9.85
N VAL A 177 8.87 10.36 9.12
CA VAL A 177 8.42 9.66 7.92
C VAL A 177 7.28 8.69 8.26
N LEU A 178 7.41 7.91 9.34
CA LEU A 178 6.34 7.00 9.77
C LEU A 178 5.10 7.73 10.25
N ALA A 179 5.27 8.85 10.97
CA ALA A 179 4.16 9.68 11.40
C ALA A 179 3.39 10.24 10.20
N LEU A 180 4.11 10.77 9.20
CA LEU A 180 3.51 11.28 7.96
C LEU A 180 2.84 10.17 7.16
N PHE A 181 3.48 9.00 7.04
CA PHE A 181 2.94 7.82 6.36
C PHE A 181 1.59 7.38 6.96
N ALA A 182 1.51 7.33 8.30
CA ALA A 182 0.29 6.99 9.01
C ALA A 182 -0.77 8.10 8.95
N PHE A 183 -0.34 9.37 9.02
CA PHE A 183 -1.23 10.52 8.91
C PHE A 183 -1.93 10.56 7.54
N LEU A 184 -1.18 10.33 6.47
CA LEU A 184 -1.70 10.25 5.09
C LEU A 184 -2.43 8.93 4.81
N GLN A 185 -2.53 8.03 5.79
CA GLN A 185 -3.19 6.73 5.69
C GLN A 185 -2.64 5.83 4.57
N PHE A 186 -1.35 5.98 4.22
CA PHE A 186 -0.73 5.17 3.17
C PHE A 186 -0.69 3.67 3.54
N ASP A 187 -0.77 3.34 4.83
CA ASP A 187 -0.96 1.97 5.31
C ASP A 187 -2.30 1.35 4.89
N LYS A 188 -3.33 2.15 4.59
CA LYS A 188 -4.68 1.67 4.28
C LYS A 188 -4.98 1.62 2.78
N LEU A 189 -4.11 2.22 1.96
CA LEU A 189 -4.33 2.32 0.52
C LEU A 189 -4.42 0.97 -0.20
N PRO A 190 -3.64 -0.08 0.14
CA PRO A 190 -3.84 -1.41 -0.44
C PRO A 190 -5.24 -1.99 -0.17
N ALA A 191 -5.78 -1.82 1.04
CA ALA A 191 -7.15 -2.21 1.36
C ALA A 191 -8.19 -1.38 0.62
N LEU A 192 -7.97 -0.07 0.49
CA LEU A 192 -8.84 0.80 -0.30
C LEU A 192 -8.86 0.39 -1.77
N ALA A 193 -7.70 0.13 -2.37
CA ALA A 193 -7.60 -0.34 -3.75
C ALA A 193 -8.34 -1.66 -3.97
N ALA A 194 -8.19 -2.61 -3.05
CA ALA A 194 -8.91 -3.87 -3.10
C ALA A 194 -10.43 -3.68 -2.96
N TYR A 195 -10.86 -2.84 -2.01
CA TYR A 195 -12.27 -2.47 -1.86
C TYR A 195 -12.84 -1.85 -3.14
N LEU A 196 -12.11 -0.91 -3.73
CA LEU A 196 -12.45 -0.23 -4.98
C LEU A 196 -12.59 -1.22 -6.15
N LEU A 197 -11.71 -2.23 -6.25
CA LEU A 197 -11.74 -3.25 -7.30
C LEU A 197 -12.83 -4.32 -7.11
N VAL A 198 -13.28 -4.55 -5.88
CA VAL A 198 -14.35 -5.53 -5.57
C VAL A 198 -15.74 -4.89 -5.63
N TYR A 199 -15.88 -3.67 -5.13
CA TYR A 199 -17.19 -3.06 -4.85
C TYR A 199 -17.54 -1.86 -5.72
N SER A 200 -16.77 -1.54 -6.75
CA SER A 200 -17.13 -0.44 -7.63
C SER A 200 -18.39 -0.76 -8.43
N PRO A 201 -19.49 -0.01 -8.24
CA PRO A 201 -20.72 -0.22 -9.00
C PRO A 201 -20.59 0.25 -10.46
N GLU A 202 -19.50 0.95 -10.80
CA GLU A 202 -19.30 1.53 -12.13
C GLU A 202 -18.72 0.54 -13.13
N THR A 203 -18.06 -0.51 -12.66
CA THR A 203 -17.53 -1.55 -13.53
C THR A 203 -18.43 -2.77 -13.39
N PRO A 204 -19.23 -3.15 -14.42
CA PRO A 204 -20.02 -4.38 -14.39
C PRO A 204 -19.17 -5.65 -14.28
N VAL A 205 -17.84 -5.50 -14.29
CA VAL A 205 -16.83 -6.55 -14.13
C VAL A 205 -16.16 -6.40 -12.78
N ILE A 206 -16.32 -7.40 -11.93
CA ILE A 206 -15.60 -7.52 -10.65
C ILE A 206 -14.29 -8.22 -10.95
N PHE A 207 -13.18 -7.73 -10.37
CA PHE A 207 -11.86 -8.33 -10.58
C PHE A 207 -11.28 -8.89 -9.28
N PRO A 208 -11.73 -10.07 -8.81
CA PRO A 208 -11.27 -10.66 -7.55
C PRO A 208 -9.75 -10.83 -7.50
N HIS A 209 -9.15 -11.24 -8.63
CA HIS A 209 -7.73 -11.46 -8.77
C HIS A 209 -6.92 -10.16 -8.76
N MET A 210 -7.47 -9.07 -9.32
CA MET A 210 -6.83 -7.75 -9.24
C MET A 210 -6.92 -7.19 -7.83
N ALA A 211 -8.04 -7.42 -7.13
CA ALA A 211 -8.20 -7.02 -5.75
C ALA A 211 -7.23 -7.79 -4.83
N ALA A 212 -7.06 -9.09 -5.04
CA ALA A 212 -6.04 -9.88 -4.37
C ALA A 212 -4.62 -9.35 -4.66
N PHE A 213 -4.36 -8.93 -5.90
CA PHE A 213 -3.08 -8.33 -6.26
C PHE A 213 -2.86 -6.97 -5.60
N ALA A 214 -3.90 -6.11 -5.54
CA ALA A 214 -3.83 -4.85 -4.82
C ALA A 214 -3.58 -5.06 -3.32
N LEU A 215 -4.18 -6.08 -2.69
CA LEU A 215 -3.90 -6.45 -1.30
C LEU A 215 -2.47 -6.94 -1.11
N ALA A 216 -1.87 -7.61 -2.10
CA ALA A 216 -0.48 -8.05 -2.02
C ALA A 216 0.49 -6.87 -1.83
N ALA A 217 0.09 -5.63 -2.16
CA ALA A 217 0.86 -4.43 -1.85
C ALA A 217 1.03 -4.17 -0.33
N TYR A 218 0.29 -4.87 0.55
CA TYR A 218 0.59 -4.91 1.98
C TYR A 218 1.97 -5.50 2.29
N ILE A 219 2.50 -6.39 1.44
CA ILE A 219 3.82 -7.00 1.64
C ILE A 219 4.93 -5.94 1.60
N PRO A 220 5.10 -5.13 0.53
CA PRO A 220 6.11 -4.09 0.52
C PRO A 220 5.86 -3.03 1.60
N VAL A 221 4.61 -2.69 1.94
CA VAL A 221 4.28 -1.81 3.09
C VAL A 221 4.81 -2.40 4.39
N ALA A 222 4.54 -3.67 4.64
CA ALA A 222 4.97 -4.36 5.86
C ALA A 222 6.49 -4.39 5.98
N LEU A 223 7.18 -4.69 4.88
CA LEU A 223 8.64 -4.68 4.81
C LEU A 223 9.21 -3.28 5.09
N PHE A 224 8.62 -2.23 4.50
CA PHE A 224 9.00 -0.84 4.78
C PHE A 224 8.87 -0.50 6.27
N LEU A 225 7.72 -0.80 6.88
CA LEU A 225 7.48 -0.50 8.29
C LEU A 225 8.48 -1.25 9.19
N LEU A 226 8.65 -2.57 8.97
CA LEU A 226 9.59 -3.39 9.73
C LEU A 226 11.03 -2.90 9.60
N LYS A 227 11.48 -2.59 8.37
CA LYS A 227 12.85 -2.14 8.12
C LYS A 227 13.12 -0.76 8.74
N THR A 228 12.13 0.13 8.71
CA THR A 228 12.26 1.47 9.29
C THR A 228 12.30 1.42 10.82
N VAL A 229 11.46 0.59 11.45
CA VAL A 229 11.40 0.42 12.92
C VAL A 229 12.56 -0.39 13.48
N ARG A 230 13.02 -1.44 12.80
CA ARG A 230 14.19 -2.22 13.25
C ARG A 230 15.46 -1.39 13.35
N GLY A 231 15.59 -0.36 12.51
CA GLY A 231 16.74 0.56 12.54
C GLY A 231 16.68 1.63 13.64
N MET A 232 15.62 1.69 14.45
CA MET A 232 15.54 2.63 15.58
C MET A 232 16.29 2.09 16.79
N ARG A 233 17.01 2.97 17.50
CA ARG A 233 17.67 2.61 18.76
C ARG A 233 16.63 2.36 19.86
N GLN A 234 16.85 1.32 20.68
CA GLN A 234 16.05 1.09 21.87
C GLN A 234 16.38 2.16 22.91
N GLY A 235 15.38 2.95 23.32
CA GLY A 235 15.51 3.87 24.45
C GLY A 235 15.73 5.32 24.03
N GLY A 236 14.80 6.16 24.48
CA GLY A 236 14.71 7.60 24.31
C GLY A 236 13.30 8.01 24.69
#